data_AF-W7JUG6-F1
#
_entry.id   AF-W7JUG6-F1
#
_cell.length_a   1.000
_cell.length_b   1.000
_cell.length_c   1.000
_cell.angle_alpha   90.00
_cell.angle_beta   90.00
_cell.angle_gamma   90.00
#
_symmetry.space_group_name_H-M   'P 1'
#
loop_
_entity.id
_entity.type
_entity.pdbx_description
1 polymer ?
#
loop_
_entity_poly.entity_id
_entity_poly.type
_entity_poly.pdbx_seq_one_letter_code
_entity_poly.pdbx_strand_id
1 'polypeptide(L)'
;MKQVMDNFHHQTQQRFHEHEERTIKNREKCKEQCEQDIQKLILKEKIQKELTEKLSALQIDISTHDIPTCVCEKSLADKTEKFCLKCGYGLGGALTSWEIFGYTGIYGWANYAAVLAHEAGVKAGIKVVIDMFSDIPSLSRFTGFDLTKMIDGTNFNVPMEIVKVVKGLSTKLCGSSKINSFCHFPDMNNGKSLLEFANSASNAGIAQASSVQGSKVQFIKTTVADLSYNMIVSGITILVIVLVMVIIYLILRYRRKKKIYINALLFYILNYTILSNTMGLNIKKIYFFRTTNIM
;
A
#
# COMPACT_ATOMS: atom_id res chain seq x y z
N MET A 1 64.80 -7.77 32.84
CA MET A 1 63.36 -7.58 33.16
C MET A 1 62.86 -6.16 32.91
N LYS A 2 63.58 -5.09 33.28
CA LYS A 2 63.13 -3.69 33.07
C LYS A 2 62.81 -3.35 31.59
N GLN A 3 63.67 -3.73 30.64
CA GLN A 3 63.45 -3.47 29.21
C GLN A 3 62.18 -4.12 28.63
N VAL A 4 61.73 -5.27 29.15
CA VAL A 4 60.51 -5.94 28.66
C VAL A 4 59.27 -5.20 29.17
N MET A 5 59.31 -4.72 30.41
CA MET A 5 58.23 -3.95 31.02
C MET A 5 58.02 -2.61 30.30
N ASP A 6 59.11 -1.89 30.00
CA ASP A 6 59.06 -0.61 29.29
C ASP A 6 58.52 -0.77 27.86
N ASN A 7 58.85 -1.87 27.17
CA ASN A 7 58.34 -2.15 25.84
C ASN A 7 56.84 -2.46 25.82
N PHE A 8 56.34 -3.19 26.84
CA PHE A 8 54.90 -3.41 27.02
C PHE A 8 54.17 -2.11 27.35
N HIS A 9 54.77 -1.23 28.16
CA HIS A 9 54.17 0.05 28.54
C HIS A 9 54.08 1.00 27.35
N HIS A 10 55.10 1.03 26.49
CA HIS A 10 55.10 1.82 25.26
C HIS A 10 54.07 1.30 24.25
N GLN A 11 53.96 -0.03 24.08
CA GLN A 11 52.96 -0.62 23.19
C GLN A 11 51.51 -0.45 23.69
N THR A 12 51.28 -0.46 25.00
CA THR A 12 49.94 -0.18 25.55
C THR A 12 49.58 1.28 25.36
N GLN A 13 50.49 2.21 25.65
CA GLN A 13 50.25 3.65 25.48
C GLN A 13 49.94 4.02 24.02
N GLN A 14 50.66 3.43 23.06
CA GLN A 14 50.43 3.66 21.64
C GLN A 14 49.04 3.15 21.18
N ARG A 15 48.61 1.99 21.69
CA ARG A 15 47.26 1.45 21.39
C ARG A 15 46.13 2.26 22.00
N PHE A 16 46.35 2.91 23.15
CA PHE A 16 45.36 3.79 23.75
C PHE A 16 45.15 5.05 22.91
N HIS A 17 46.23 5.71 22.46
CA HIS A 17 46.13 6.88 21.58
C HIS A 17 45.45 6.53 20.24
N GLU A 18 45.80 5.41 19.64
CA GLU A 18 45.22 4.96 18.36
C GLU A 18 43.74 4.52 18.49
N HIS A 19 43.30 4.16 19.70
CA HIS A 19 41.89 3.87 19.99
C HIS A 19 41.10 5.16 20.26
N GLU A 20 41.73 6.16 20.88
CA GLU A 20 41.14 7.47 21.18
C GLU A 20 40.96 8.32 19.91
N GLU A 21 41.93 8.34 19.00
CA GLU A 21 41.80 9.01 17.70
C GLU A 21 40.68 8.40 16.85
N ARG A 22 40.53 7.06 16.87
CA ARG A 22 39.46 6.38 16.16
C ARG A 22 38.08 6.69 16.73
N THR A 23 37.95 6.79 18.05
CA THR A 23 36.66 7.13 18.69
C THR A 23 36.27 8.58 18.45
N ILE A 24 37.24 9.51 18.43
CA ILE A 24 37.01 10.92 18.08
C ILE A 24 36.56 11.05 16.61
N LYS A 25 37.30 10.46 15.67
CA LYS A 25 36.98 10.52 14.22
C LYS A 25 35.62 9.92 13.87
N ASN A 26 35.24 8.82 14.53
CA ASN A 26 33.92 8.22 14.33
C ASN A 26 32.78 9.05 14.93
N ARG A 27 33.03 9.79 16.02
CA ARG A 27 32.06 10.72 16.61
C ARG A 27 31.85 11.95 15.73
N GLU A 28 32.90 12.49 15.11
CA GLU A 28 32.81 13.61 14.17
C GLU A 28 32.00 13.24 12.92
N LYS A 29 32.28 12.08 12.30
CA LYS A 29 31.51 11.59 11.15
C LYS A 29 30.02 11.40 11.46
N CYS A 30 29.70 10.91 12.65
CA CYS A 30 28.32 10.72 13.08
C CYS A 30 27.60 12.06 13.29
N LYS A 31 28.30 13.09 13.80
CA LYS A 31 27.76 14.46 13.91
C LYS A 31 27.51 15.10 12.55
N GLU A 32 28.45 15.01 11.62
CA GLU A 32 28.27 15.54 10.25
C GLU A 32 27.11 14.85 9.52
N GLN A 33 26.97 13.53 9.65
CA GLN A 33 25.84 12.81 9.07
C GLN A 33 24.51 13.22 9.69
N CYS A 34 24.46 13.38 11.02
CA CYS A 34 23.27 13.84 11.72
C CYS A 34 22.86 15.26 11.29
N GLU A 35 23.81 16.19 11.17
CA GLU A 35 23.53 17.56 10.70
C GLU A 35 23.05 17.58 9.25
N GLN A 36 23.64 16.77 8.36
CA GLN A 36 23.19 16.64 6.98
C GLN A 36 21.78 16.06 6.86
N ASP A 37 21.45 15.07 7.68
CA ASP A 37 20.12 14.44 7.65
C ASP A 37 19.06 15.37 8.25
N ILE A 38 19.38 16.14 9.30
CA ILE A 38 18.50 17.18 9.84
C ILE A 38 18.24 18.27 8.79
N GLN A 39 19.28 18.73 8.07
CA GLN A 39 19.08 19.72 7.00
C GLN A 39 18.19 19.18 5.86
N LYS A 40 18.34 17.91 5.48
CA LYS A 40 17.47 17.28 4.48
C LYS A 40 16.02 17.16 4.97
N LEU A 41 15.82 16.86 6.26
CA LEU A 41 14.49 16.72 6.85
C LEU A 41 13.76 18.07 6.87
N ILE A 42 14.44 19.15 7.29
CA ILE A 42 13.92 20.52 7.27
C ILE A 42 13.59 20.98 5.84
N LEU A 43 14.45 20.67 4.86
CA LEU A 43 14.20 21.02 3.46
C LEU A 43 12.96 20.28 2.90
N LYS A 44 12.80 19.01 3.27
CA LYS A 44 11.65 18.18 2.86
C LYS A 44 10.35 18.67 3.49
N GLU A 45 10.37 19.05 4.76
CA GLU A 45 9.21 19.65 5.44
C GLU A 45 8.80 20.99 4.81
N LYS A 46 9.77 21.84 4.44
CA LYS A 46 9.50 23.11 3.73
C LYS A 46 8.79 22.87 2.39
N ILE A 47 9.26 21.92 1.59
CA ILE A 47 8.64 21.60 0.28
C ILE A 47 7.25 21.01 0.49
N GLN A 48 7.06 20.11 1.46
CA GLN A 48 5.74 19.57 1.76
C GLN A 48 4.76 20.65 2.20
N LYS A 49 5.18 21.57 3.07
CA LYS A 49 4.33 22.66 3.53
C LYS A 49 3.91 23.58 2.38
N GLU A 50 4.83 23.94 1.50
CA GLU A 50 4.54 24.78 0.34
C GLU A 50 3.61 24.06 -0.67
N LEU A 51 3.80 22.75 -0.86
CA LEU A 51 2.96 21.94 -1.74
C LEU A 51 1.53 21.80 -1.17
N THR A 52 1.40 21.58 0.14
CA THR A 52 0.10 21.45 0.81
C THR A 52 -0.66 22.78 0.81
N GLU A 53 0.03 23.91 1.05
CA GLU A 53 -0.58 25.25 0.95
C GLU A 53 -1.07 25.52 -0.47
N LYS A 54 -0.26 25.26 -1.50
CA LYS A 54 -0.68 25.42 -2.91
C LYS A 54 -1.83 24.49 -3.31
N LEU A 55 -1.84 23.24 -2.85
CA LEU A 55 -2.93 22.31 -3.12
C LEU A 55 -4.21 22.71 -2.38
N SER A 56 -4.11 23.21 -1.15
CA SER A 56 -5.27 23.70 -0.40
C SER A 56 -5.87 24.97 -1.00
N ALA A 57 -5.03 25.87 -1.54
CA ALA A 57 -5.49 27.03 -2.28
C ALA A 57 -6.18 26.63 -3.60
N LEU A 58 -5.63 25.67 -4.35
CA LEU A 58 -6.28 25.14 -5.56
C LEU A 58 -7.60 24.42 -5.27
N GLN A 59 -7.73 23.78 -4.10
CA GLN A 59 -8.92 23.00 -3.76
C GLN A 59 -10.12 23.88 -3.35
N ILE A 60 -9.90 25.14 -2.95
CA ILE A 60 -10.98 26.11 -2.71
C ILE A 60 -11.55 26.64 -4.04
N ASP A 61 -10.73 26.76 -5.08
CA ASP A 61 -11.16 27.24 -6.40
C ASP A 61 -11.85 26.17 -7.27
N ILE A 62 -11.72 24.87 -6.94
CA ILE A 62 -12.40 23.78 -7.66
C ILE A 62 -13.74 23.47 -6.98
N SER A 63 -14.63 24.47 -6.90
CA SER A 63 -16.06 24.19 -6.88
C SER A 63 -16.58 24.25 -8.32
N THR A 64 -17.01 23.07 -8.76
CA THR A 64 -18.13 22.80 -9.68
C THR A 64 -18.05 22.96 -11.21
N HIS A 65 -16.98 23.39 -11.90
CA HIS A 65 -17.13 23.58 -13.37
C HIS A 65 -16.10 23.05 -14.39
N ASP A 66 -14.97 22.43 -14.06
CA ASP A 66 -14.08 21.91 -15.13
C ASP A 66 -13.42 20.56 -14.78
N ILE A 67 -14.07 19.46 -15.21
CA ILE A 67 -13.42 18.15 -15.37
C ILE A 67 -12.78 18.16 -16.76
N PRO A 68 -11.44 18.19 -16.91
CA PRO A 68 -10.85 17.97 -18.22
C PRO A 68 -11.01 16.49 -18.57
N THR A 69 -11.61 16.25 -19.72
CA THR A 69 -11.77 14.95 -20.37
C THR A 69 -10.38 14.35 -20.65
N CYS A 70 -9.93 13.43 -19.80
CA CYS A 70 -8.70 12.67 -20.04
C CYS A 70 -8.93 11.61 -21.13
N VAL A 71 -8.64 11.98 -22.38
CA VAL A 71 -8.44 11.03 -23.48
C VAL A 71 -7.12 10.29 -23.24
N CYS A 72 -7.21 9.04 -22.80
CA CYS A 72 -6.06 8.13 -22.71
C CYS A 72 -5.68 7.63 -24.11
N GLU A 73 -4.75 8.33 -24.76
CA GLU A 73 -4.04 7.82 -25.93
C GLU A 73 -2.92 6.85 -25.50
N LYS A 74 -2.68 5.85 -26.36
CA LYS A 74 -1.99 4.54 -26.19
C LYS A 74 -0.59 4.47 -25.52
N SER A 75 -0.08 5.50 -24.86
CA SER A 75 1.30 5.55 -24.36
C SER A 75 1.53 5.05 -22.92
N LEU A 76 0.49 4.61 -22.18
CA LEU A 76 0.64 4.30 -20.75
C LEU A 76 1.10 2.87 -20.42
N ALA A 77 1.07 1.93 -21.37
CA ALA A 77 1.57 0.56 -21.11
C ALA A 77 3.09 0.53 -20.89
N ASP A 78 3.84 1.48 -21.45
CA ASP A 78 5.31 1.54 -21.34
C ASP A 78 5.79 2.33 -20.10
N LYS A 79 4.90 3.11 -19.45
CA LYS A 79 5.23 3.95 -18.28
C LYS A 79 4.76 3.37 -16.95
N THR A 80 3.72 2.54 -16.94
CA THR A 80 3.20 1.90 -15.72
C THR A 80 4.09 0.75 -15.25
N GLU A 81 4.81 0.07 -16.15
CA GLU A 81 5.77 -0.96 -15.79
C GLU A 81 6.98 -0.38 -15.03
N LYS A 82 7.45 0.81 -15.43
CA LYS A 82 8.59 1.51 -14.80
C LYS A 82 8.25 2.17 -13.46
N PHE A 83 6.98 2.53 -13.24
CA PHE A 83 6.49 3.09 -11.97
C PHE A 83 6.23 1.99 -10.94
N CYS A 84 5.73 0.82 -11.36
CA CYS A 84 5.56 -0.35 -10.49
C CYS A 84 6.91 -0.91 -10.00
N LEU A 85 7.92 -0.96 -10.88
CA LEU A 85 9.29 -1.38 -10.51
C LEU A 85 10.03 -0.39 -9.60
N LYS A 86 9.73 0.92 -9.68
CA LYS A 86 10.33 1.93 -8.78
C LYS A 86 9.72 1.95 -7.38
N CYS A 87 8.46 1.54 -7.21
CA CYS A 87 7.87 1.35 -5.88
C CYS A 87 8.35 0.08 -5.16
N GLY A 88 8.72 -0.98 -5.91
CA GLY A 88 9.24 -2.22 -5.32
C GLY A 88 10.68 -2.12 -4.79
N TYR A 89 11.53 -1.30 -5.41
CA TYR A 89 12.97 -1.22 -5.07
C TYR A 89 13.32 -0.18 -3.99
N GLY A 90 12.36 0.60 -3.48
CA GLY A 90 12.57 1.56 -2.39
C GLY A 90 12.49 0.96 -0.97
N LEU A 91 12.16 -0.33 -0.84
CA LEU A 91 11.78 -0.98 0.41
C LEU A 91 12.90 -1.76 1.11
N GLY A 92 14.14 -1.65 0.63
CA GLY A 92 15.30 -2.30 1.22
C GLY A 92 15.91 -1.59 2.44
N GLY A 93 15.40 -0.43 2.87
CA GLY A 93 16.09 0.37 3.89
C GLY A 93 15.23 1.39 4.62
N ALA A 94 14.27 0.94 5.44
CA ALA A 94 13.84 1.61 6.68
C ALA A 94 12.75 0.76 7.33
N LEU A 95 13.09 0.11 8.45
CA LEU A 95 12.24 -0.81 9.22
C LEU A 95 11.04 -0.16 9.93
N THR A 96 10.53 0.99 9.50
CA THR A 96 9.45 1.69 10.24
C THR A 96 8.32 2.24 9.36
N SER A 97 8.31 2.01 8.05
CA SER A 97 7.24 2.53 7.16
C SER A 97 6.27 1.46 6.64
N TRP A 98 6.48 0.18 6.95
CA TRP A 98 5.69 -0.93 6.39
C TRP A 98 4.24 -1.01 6.90
N GLU A 99 3.94 -0.46 8.08
CA GLU A 99 2.61 -0.59 8.69
C GLU A 99 1.62 0.52 8.29
N ILE A 100 2.10 1.70 7.87
CA ILE A 100 1.23 2.86 7.59
C ILE A 100 0.84 2.94 6.10
N PHE A 101 1.71 2.49 5.20
CA PHE A 101 1.47 2.58 3.74
C PHE A 101 0.87 1.32 3.12
N GLY A 102 0.98 0.15 3.77
CA GLY A 102 0.46 -1.11 3.23
C GLY A 102 -1.06 -1.16 3.18
N TYR A 103 -1.73 -0.75 4.26
CA TYR A 103 -3.19 -0.79 4.35
C TYR A 103 -3.82 0.35 3.53
N THR A 104 -3.38 1.60 3.73
CA THR A 104 -3.94 2.79 3.07
C THR A 104 -3.77 2.79 1.56
N GLY A 105 -2.67 2.21 1.04
CA GLY A 105 -2.41 2.10 -0.39
C GLY A 105 -3.39 1.17 -1.12
N ILE A 106 -3.74 0.03 -0.51
CA ILE A 106 -4.63 -0.96 -1.13
C ILE A 106 -6.05 -0.40 -1.29
N TYR A 107 -6.59 0.25 -0.24
CA TYR A 107 -7.92 0.87 -0.31
C TYR A 107 -7.95 2.07 -1.27
N GLY A 108 -6.89 2.88 -1.29
CA GLY A 108 -6.78 3.99 -2.24
C GLY A 108 -6.81 3.52 -3.69
N TRP A 109 -6.07 2.45 -4.00
CA TRP A 109 -6.05 1.85 -5.34
C TRP A 109 -7.39 1.19 -5.71
N ALA A 110 -8.04 0.52 -4.75
CA ALA A 110 -9.35 -0.08 -4.95
C ALA A 110 -10.43 0.96 -5.28
N ASN A 111 -10.44 2.10 -4.59
CA ASN A 111 -11.36 3.20 -4.87
C ASN A 111 -11.11 3.79 -6.27
N TYR A 112 -9.85 4.03 -6.64
CA TYR A 112 -9.50 4.51 -7.98
C TYR A 112 -9.92 3.52 -9.07
N ALA A 113 -9.66 2.23 -8.86
CA ALA A 113 -10.06 1.18 -9.79
C ALA A 113 -11.59 1.06 -9.93
N ALA A 114 -12.34 1.30 -8.84
CA ALA A 114 -13.80 1.33 -8.88
C ALA A 114 -14.35 2.49 -9.72
N VAL A 115 -13.73 3.67 -9.66
CA VAL A 115 -14.07 4.82 -10.52
C VAL A 115 -13.86 4.47 -11.99
N LEU A 116 -12.71 3.87 -12.34
CA LEU A 116 -12.44 3.42 -13.71
C LEU A 116 -13.40 2.31 -14.18
N ALA A 117 -13.83 1.44 -13.27
CA ALA A 117 -14.83 0.42 -13.57
C ALA A 117 -16.20 1.05 -13.90
N HIS A 118 -16.60 2.07 -13.16
CA HIS A 118 -17.83 2.82 -13.42
C HIS A 118 -17.77 3.54 -14.78
N GLU A 119 -16.69 4.25 -15.08
CA GLU A 119 -16.51 4.93 -16.38
C GLU A 119 -16.60 3.94 -17.55
N ALA A 120 -15.96 2.77 -17.43
CA ALA A 120 -16.05 1.73 -18.44
C ALA A 120 -17.46 1.14 -18.58
N GLY A 121 -18.20 1.01 -17.47
CA GLY A 121 -19.60 0.62 -17.47
C GLY A 121 -20.45 1.63 -18.24
N VAL A 122 -20.35 2.91 -17.90
CA VAL A 122 -21.07 4.00 -18.58
C VAL A 122 -20.76 4.02 -20.08
N LYS A 123 -19.49 3.91 -20.47
CA LYS A 123 -19.09 3.86 -21.89
C LYS A 123 -19.71 2.67 -22.63
N ALA A 124 -19.79 1.51 -21.98
CA ALA A 124 -20.43 0.32 -22.56
C ALA A 124 -21.96 0.48 -22.66
N GLY A 125 -22.60 1.08 -21.66
CA GLY A 125 -24.03 1.38 -21.67
C GLY A 125 -24.41 2.35 -22.79
N ILE A 126 -23.68 3.47 -22.94
CA ILE A 126 -23.87 4.43 -24.03
C ILE A 126 -23.74 3.74 -25.39
N LYS A 127 -22.73 2.88 -25.55
CA LYS A 127 -22.52 2.14 -26.81
C LYS A 127 -23.75 1.31 -27.19
N VAL A 128 -24.33 0.57 -26.25
CA VAL A 128 -25.54 -0.25 -26.51
C VAL A 128 -26.72 0.61 -26.95
N VAL A 129 -26.91 1.77 -26.30
CA VAL A 129 -27.98 2.69 -26.70
C VAL A 129 -27.75 3.17 -28.13
N ILE A 130 -26.53 3.58 -28.48
CA ILE A 130 -26.17 4.04 -29.83
C ILE A 130 -26.31 2.91 -30.88
N ASP A 131 -25.95 1.68 -30.54
CA ASP A 131 -26.10 0.53 -31.41
C ASP A 131 -27.59 0.27 -31.70
N MET A 132 -28.47 0.36 -30.70
CA MET A 132 -29.93 0.25 -30.91
C MET A 132 -30.50 1.34 -31.83
N PHE A 133 -29.94 2.55 -31.79
CA PHE A 133 -30.30 3.59 -32.75
C PHE A 133 -29.82 3.28 -34.16
N SER A 134 -28.62 2.70 -34.29
CA SER A 134 -28.03 2.32 -35.56
C SER A 134 -28.77 1.16 -36.23
N ASP A 135 -29.37 0.28 -35.42
CA ASP A 135 -30.21 -0.84 -35.89
C ASP A 135 -31.54 -0.37 -36.49
N ILE A 136 -31.92 0.89 -36.34
CA ILE A 136 -33.13 1.43 -36.99
C ILE A 136 -32.80 1.60 -38.48
N PRO A 137 -33.36 0.76 -39.39
CA PRO A 137 -33.00 0.77 -40.82
C PRO A 137 -33.39 2.07 -41.54
N SER A 138 -34.22 2.88 -40.89
CA SER A 138 -34.66 4.19 -41.39
C SER A 138 -33.66 5.31 -41.07
N LEU A 139 -32.77 5.10 -40.09
CA LEU A 139 -31.82 6.08 -39.60
C LEU A 139 -30.50 6.06 -40.40
N SER A 140 -30.10 4.89 -40.89
CA SER A 140 -28.88 4.68 -41.71
C SER A 140 -28.89 5.44 -43.05
N ARG A 141 -30.06 5.89 -43.52
CA ARG A 141 -30.20 6.71 -44.73
C ARG A 141 -29.84 8.18 -44.52
N PHE A 142 -29.79 8.64 -43.28
CA PHE A 142 -29.40 10.01 -42.97
C PHE A 142 -27.89 10.06 -42.73
N THR A 143 -27.19 10.92 -43.47
CA THR A 143 -25.76 11.16 -43.28
C THR A 143 -25.58 12.51 -42.58
N GLY A 144 -24.64 12.61 -41.63
CA GLY A 144 -24.26 13.87 -40.99
C GLY A 144 -24.79 14.15 -39.58
N PHE A 145 -25.31 13.15 -38.86
CA PHE A 145 -25.61 13.28 -37.43
C PHE A 145 -24.68 12.38 -36.60
N ASP A 146 -24.36 12.83 -35.38
CA ASP A 146 -23.44 12.13 -34.47
C ASP A 146 -24.17 11.85 -33.15
N LEU A 147 -24.65 10.61 -33.00
CA LEU A 147 -25.34 10.13 -31.79
C LEU A 147 -24.46 10.26 -30.54
N THR A 148 -23.13 10.18 -30.68
CA THR A 148 -22.19 10.27 -29.55
C THR A 148 -22.19 11.65 -28.89
N LYS A 149 -22.63 12.69 -29.60
CA LYS A 149 -22.77 14.05 -29.05
C LYS A 149 -24.13 14.31 -28.41
N MET A 150 -25.11 13.44 -28.67
CA MET A 150 -26.47 13.57 -28.16
C MET A 150 -26.74 12.63 -26.99
N ILE A 151 -26.01 11.52 -26.90
CA ILE A 151 -26.15 10.52 -25.85
C ILE A 151 -24.83 10.43 -25.06
N ASP A 152 -24.90 10.69 -23.77
CA ASP A 152 -23.78 10.70 -22.84
C ASP A 152 -24.11 9.98 -21.53
N GLY A 153 -23.18 10.03 -20.57
CA GLY A 153 -23.32 9.35 -19.28
C GLY A 153 -24.46 9.88 -18.38
N THR A 154 -25.04 11.02 -18.71
CA THR A 154 -26.11 11.66 -17.92
C THR A 154 -27.50 11.39 -18.46
N ASN A 155 -27.61 11.02 -19.74
CA ASN A 155 -28.90 10.93 -20.42
C ASN A 155 -29.25 9.52 -20.95
N PHE A 156 -28.26 8.64 -21.13
CA PHE A 156 -28.47 7.29 -21.69
C PHE A 156 -29.36 6.40 -20.81
N ASN A 157 -29.44 6.70 -19.52
CA ASN A 157 -30.22 5.99 -18.51
C ASN A 157 -31.55 6.67 -18.17
N VAL A 158 -31.90 7.75 -18.89
CA VAL A 158 -33.15 8.49 -18.69
C VAL A 158 -34.00 8.38 -19.96
N PRO A 159 -35.05 7.54 -19.96
CA PRO A 159 -35.89 7.32 -21.13
C PRO A 159 -36.44 8.62 -21.74
N MET A 160 -36.84 9.59 -20.91
CA MET A 160 -37.38 10.86 -21.41
C MET A 160 -36.34 11.74 -22.12
N GLU A 161 -35.06 11.65 -21.79
CA GLU A 161 -34.01 12.36 -22.53
C GLU A 161 -33.78 11.70 -23.89
N ILE A 162 -33.82 10.37 -23.95
CA ILE A 162 -33.78 9.62 -25.22
C ILE A 162 -34.95 10.03 -26.12
N VAL A 163 -36.17 10.15 -25.56
CA VAL A 163 -37.35 10.66 -26.29
C VAL A 163 -37.10 12.05 -26.87
N LYS A 164 -36.50 12.97 -26.10
CA LYS A 164 -36.15 14.33 -26.57
C LYS A 164 -35.12 14.28 -27.70
N VAL A 165 -34.10 13.44 -27.58
CA VAL A 165 -33.08 13.24 -28.62
C VAL A 165 -33.74 12.76 -29.92
N VAL A 166 -34.62 11.75 -29.86
CA VAL A 166 -35.30 11.24 -31.07
C VAL A 166 -36.20 12.29 -31.70
N LYS A 167 -36.96 13.06 -30.90
CA LYS A 167 -37.79 14.16 -31.41
C LYS A 167 -36.94 15.27 -32.04
N GLY A 168 -35.84 15.65 -31.40
CA GLY A 168 -34.89 16.63 -31.92
C GLY A 168 -34.22 16.18 -33.23
N LEU A 169 -33.90 14.89 -33.34
CA LEU A 169 -33.40 14.29 -34.57
C LEU A 169 -34.46 14.27 -35.66
N SER A 170 -35.68 13.84 -35.35
CA SER A 170 -36.78 13.81 -36.32
C SER A 170 -37.07 15.21 -36.88
N THR A 171 -37.16 16.24 -36.03
CA THR A 171 -37.39 17.61 -36.48
C THR A 171 -36.27 18.14 -37.39
N LYS A 172 -35.00 17.83 -37.10
CA LYS A 172 -33.85 18.24 -37.92
C LYS A 172 -33.76 17.48 -39.25
N LEU A 173 -34.05 16.18 -39.25
CA LEU A 173 -33.84 15.31 -40.42
C LEU A 173 -35.04 15.24 -41.37
N CYS A 174 -36.26 15.41 -40.86
CA CYS A 174 -37.48 15.16 -41.62
C CYS A 174 -38.11 16.43 -42.22
N GLY A 175 -37.78 17.62 -41.72
CA GLY A 175 -38.42 18.86 -42.16
C GLY A 175 -39.95 18.75 -42.16
N SER A 176 -40.61 19.12 -43.26
CA SER A 176 -42.06 18.96 -43.46
C SER A 176 -42.48 17.64 -44.12
N SER A 177 -41.52 16.81 -44.56
CA SER A 177 -41.80 15.58 -45.32
C SER A 177 -41.85 14.35 -44.43
N LYS A 178 -43.05 13.77 -44.28
CA LYS A 178 -43.29 12.52 -43.51
C LYS A 178 -43.05 11.23 -44.33
N ILE A 179 -42.24 11.29 -45.39
CA ILE A 179 -42.11 10.18 -46.36
C ILE A 179 -41.33 8.99 -45.75
N ASN A 180 -40.43 9.22 -44.80
CA ASN A 180 -39.65 8.17 -44.15
C ASN A 180 -40.33 7.65 -42.87
N SER A 181 -40.24 6.34 -42.62
CA SER A 181 -40.74 5.66 -41.42
C SER A 181 -40.22 6.27 -40.11
N PHE A 182 -38.97 6.74 -40.09
CA PHE A 182 -38.40 7.46 -38.94
C PHE A 182 -39.13 8.79 -38.64
N CYS A 183 -39.62 9.48 -39.66
CA CYS A 183 -40.30 10.77 -39.49
C CYS A 183 -41.69 10.62 -38.89
N HIS A 184 -42.32 9.46 -39.08
CA HIS A 184 -43.59 9.13 -38.44
C HIS A 184 -43.40 8.53 -37.03
N PHE A 185 -42.23 7.96 -36.75
CA PHE A 185 -41.94 7.23 -35.51
C PHE A 185 -42.25 7.98 -34.20
N PRO A 186 -41.92 9.30 -34.05
CA PRO A 186 -42.24 10.01 -32.81
C PRO A 186 -43.74 10.20 -32.55
N ASP A 187 -44.56 10.19 -33.60
CA ASP A 187 -46.00 10.38 -33.53
C ASP A 187 -46.76 9.03 -33.53
N MET A 188 -46.08 7.92 -33.89
CA MET A 188 -46.69 6.59 -33.97
C MET A 188 -47.34 6.20 -32.65
N ASN A 189 -48.58 5.72 -32.72
CA ASN A 189 -49.37 5.31 -31.57
C ASN A 189 -49.43 6.39 -30.48
N ASN A 190 -49.60 7.66 -30.88
CA ASN A 190 -49.59 8.83 -29.99
C ASN A 190 -48.28 8.97 -29.19
N GLY A 191 -47.15 8.56 -29.77
CA GLY A 191 -45.82 8.58 -29.15
C GLY A 191 -45.51 7.40 -28.23
N LYS A 192 -46.43 6.43 -28.09
CA LYS A 192 -46.22 5.25 -27.24
C LYS A 192 -45.04 4.39 -27.73
N SER A 193 -44.92 4.19 -29.03
CA SER A 193 -43.82 3.39 -29.61
C SER A 193 -42.44 4.03 -29.39
N LEU A 194 -42.37 5.36 -29.42
CA LEU A 194 -41.15 6.10 -29.09
C LEU A 194 -40.79 5.93 -27.60
N LEU A 195 -41.78 6.00 -26.72
CA LEU A 195 -41.57 5.80 -25.29
C LEU A 195 -41.11 4.37 -24.98
N GLU A 196 -41.69 3.36 -25.63
CA GLU A 196 -41.28 1.95 -25.49
C GLU A 196 -39.84 1.74 -25.96
N PHE A 197 -39.48 2.27 -27.13
CA PHE A 197 -38.10 2.23 -27.61
C PHE A 197 -37.14 2.90 -26.64
N ALA A 198 -37.47 4.10 -26.14
CA ALA A 198 -36.62 4.82 -25.20
C ALA A 198 -36.43 4.07 -23.87
N ASN A 199 -37.49 3.44 -23.36
CA ASN A 199 -37.39 2.58 -22.18
C ASN A 199 -36.53 1.34 -22.45
N SER A 200 -36.73 0.69 -23.59
CA SER A 200 -35.95 -0.49 -23.98
C SER A 200 -34.45 -0.16 -24.11
N ALA A 201 -34.14 0.94 -24.81
CA ALA A 201 -32.77 1.40 -24.99
C ALA A 201 -32.11 1.77 -23.66
N SER A 202 -32.79 2.56 -22.82
CA SER A 202 -32.30 2.92 -21.49
C SER A 202 -32.04 1.68 -20.64
N ASN A 203 -32.98 0.73 -20.61
CA ASN A 203 -32.85 -0.49 -19.81
C ASN A 203 -31.70 -1.38 -20.30
N ALA A 204 -31.53 -1.53 -21.61
CA ALA A 204 -30.42 -2.28 -22.18
C ALA A 204 -29.07 -1.61 -21.89
N GLY A 205 -29.00 -0.27 -21.99
CA GLY A 205 -27.83 0.51 -21.60
C GLY A 205 -27.48 0.34 -20.12
N ILE A 206 -28.47 0.42 -19.23
CA ILE A 206 -28.29 0.23 -17.78
C ILE A 206 -27.82 -1.20 -17.47
N ALA A 207 -28.41 -2.21 -18.11
CA ALA A 207 -28.05 -3.60 -17.92
C ALA A 207 -26.60 -3.86 -18.35
N GLN A 208 -26.20 -3.34 -19.51
CA GLN A 208 -24.82 -3.48 -19.99
C GLN A 208 -23.83 -2.72 -19.10
N ALA A 209 -24.16 -1.49 -18.69
CA ALA A 209 -23.31 -0.70 -17.80
C ALA A 209 -23.08 -1.43 -16.47
N SER A 210 -24.16 -1.96 -15.89
CA SER A 210 -24.13 -2.71 -14.64
C SER A 210 -23.35 -4.02 -14.75
N SER A 211 -23.46 -4.73 -15.88
CA SER A 211 -22.72 -5.97 -16.15
C SER A 211 -21.21 -5.73 -16.24
N VAL A 212 -20.79 -4.72 -17.02
CA VAL A 212 -19.38 -4.37 -17.20
C VAL A 212 -18.79 -3.79 -15.91
N GLN A 213 -19.53 -2.93 -15.21
CA GLN A 213 -19.09 -2.40 -13.93
C GLN A 213 -19.00 -3.51 -12.87
N GLY A 214 -20.02 -4.36 -12.76
CA GLY A 214 -20.11 -5.43 -11.77
C GLY A 214 -18.96 -6.44 -11.91
N SER A 215 -18.66 -6.87 -13.14
CA SER A 215 -17.54 -7.78 -13.40
C SER A 215 -16.18 -7.19 -12.98
N LYS A 216 -15.94 -5.91 -13.27
CA LYS A 216 -14.70 -5.22 -12.88
C LYS A 216 -14.60 -4.97 -11.38
N VAL A 217 -15.69 -4.54 -10.73
CA VAL A 217 -15.73 -4.33 -9.29
C VAL A 217 -15.52 -5.65 -8.54
N GLN A 218 -16.10 -6.74 -9.03
CA GLN A 218 -15.89 -8.07 -8.46
C GLN A 218 -14.41 -8.48 -8.54
N PHE A 219 -13.75 -8.27 -9.68
CA PHE A 219 -12.33 -8.54 -9.84
C PHE A 219 -11.46 -7.70 -8.88
N ILE A 220 -11.79 -6.42 -8.70
CA ILE A 220 -11.10 -5.55 -7.73
C ILE A 220 -11.27 -6.11 -6.31
N LYS A 221 -12.50 -6.50 -5.93
CA LYS A 221 -12.80 -7.04 -4.61
C LYS A 221 -12.05 -8.34 -4.32
N THR A 222 -11.98 -9.27 -5.27
CA THR A 222 -11.22 -10.52 -5.10
C THR A 222 -9.73 -10.25 -4.94
N THR A 223 -9.17 -9.37 -5.78
CA THR A 223 -7.75 -8.99 -5.73
C THR A 223 -7.38 -8.35 -4.38
N VAL A 224 -8.21 -7.44 -3.87
CA VAL A 224 -8.01 -6.80 -2.56
C VAL A 224 -8.10 -7.81 -1.42
N ALA A 225 -9.05 -8.75 -1.49
CA ALA A 225 -9.17 -9.81 -0.49
C ALA A 225 -7.93 -10.72 -0.46
N ASP A 226 -7.42 -11.12 -1.64
CA ASP A 226 -6.23 -11.95 -1.77
C ASP A 226 -4.98 -11.26 -1.21
N LEU A 227 -4.79 -9.97 -1.53
CA LEU A 227 -3.72 -9.14 -0.96
C LEU A 227 -3.82 -9.06 0.56
N SER A 228 -5.03 -8.82 1.08
CA SER A 228 -5.28 -8.72 2.53
C SER A 228 -4.95 -10.03 3.25
N TYR A 229 -5.36 -11.17 2.69
CA TYR A 229 -5.04 -12.48 3.24
C TYR A 229 -3.54 -12.74 3.28
N ASN A 230 -2.83 -12.45 2.19
CA ASN A 230 -1.37 -12.61 2.12
C ASN A 230 -0.65 -11.72 3.14
N MET A 231 -1.12 -10.49 3.36
CA MET A 231 -0.58 -9.61 4.40
C MET A 231 -0.77 -10.17 5.81
N ILE A 232 -1.95 -10.73 6.11
CA ILE A 232 -2.24 -11.36 7.42
C ILE A 232 -1.34 -12.57 7.66
N VAL A 233 -1.21 -13.46 6.66
CA VAL A 233 -0.38 -14.67 6.75
C VAL A 233 1.10 -14.31 6.96
N SER A 234 1.59 -13.28 6.27
CA SER A 234 2.94 -12.77 6.47
C SER A 234 3.15 -12.26 7.90
N GLY A 235 2.21 -11.47 8.44
CA GLY A 235 2.28 -10.97 9.81
C GLY A 235 2.30 -12.07 10.87
N ILE A 236 1.45 -13.09 10.73
CA ILE A 236 1.42 -14.25 11.65
C ILE A 236 2.75 -15.00 11.60
N THR A 237 3.32 -15.19 10.41
CA THR A 237 4.60 -15.89 10.24
C THR A 237 5.74 -15.18 10.98
N ILE A 238 5.82 -13.84 10.88
CA ILE A 238 6.81 -13.04 11.58
C ILE A 238 6.64 -13.15 13.10
N LEU A 239 5.40 -13.08 13.61
CA LEU A 239 5.11 -13.23 15.04
C LEU A 239 5.57 -14.59 15.59
N VAL A 240 5.37 -15.68 14.85
CA VAL A 240 5.82 -17.02 15.23
C VAL A 240 7.35 -17.09 15.32
N ILE A 241 8.06 -16.52 14.34
CA ILE A 241 9.54 -16.48 14.35
C ILE A 241 10.06 -15.70 15.57
N VAL A 242 9.45 -14.55 15.87
CA VAL A 242 9.81 -13.72 17.04
C VAL A 242 9.55 -14.49 18.34
N LEU A 243 8.41 -15.17 18.47
CA LEU A 243 8.11 -16.01 19.62
C LEU A 243 9.14 -17.13 19.83
N VAL A 244 9.54 -17.82 18.77
CA VAL A 244 10.59 -18.85 18.82
C VAL A 244 11.93 -18.26 19.27
N MET A 245 12.32 -17.10 18.73
CA MET A 245 13.54 -16.38 19.14
C MET A 245 13.51 -16.01 20.62
N VAL A 246 12.37 -15.56 21.14
CA VAL A 246 12.19 -15.24 22.57
C VAL A 246 12.29 -16.49 23.44
N ILE A 247 11.66 -17.61 23.05
CA ILE A 247 11.75 -18.88 23.80
C ILE A 247 13.20 -19.38 23.86
N ILE A 248 13.90 -19.41 22.72
CA ILE A 248 15.32 -19.81 22.66
C ILE A 248 16.17 -18.87 23.51
N TYR A 249 15.94 -17.56 23.41
CA TYR A 249 16.63 -16.56 24.22
C TYR A 249 16.42 -16.80 25.72
N LEU A 250 15.20 -17.07 26.17
CA LEU A 250 14.89 -17.38 27.57
C LEU A 250 15.60 -18.65 28.04
N ILE A 251 15.63 -19.72 27.23
CA ILE A 251 16.35 -20.97 27.55
C ILE A 251 17.87 -20.69 27.68
N LEU A 252 18.45 -19.97 26.73
CA LEU A 252 19.88 -19.63 26.75
C LEU A 252 20.23 -18.72 27.94
N ARG A 253 19.37 -17.76 28.27
CA ARG A 253 19.52 -16.88 29.44
C ARG A 253 19.43 -17.67 30.73
N TYR A 254 18.47 -18.59 30.84
CA TYR A 254 18.32 -19.48 31.99
C TYR A 254 19.57 -20.36 32.19
N ARG A 255 20.09 -20.96 31.11
CA ARG A 255 21.33 -21.77 31.15
C ARG A 255 22.56 -20.95 31.55
N ARG A 256 22.70 -19.70 31.06
CA ARG A 256 23.82 -18.81 31.44
C ARG A 256 23.79 -18.46 32.92
N LYS A 257 22.62 -18.13 33.47
CA LYS A 257 22.44 -17.84 34.90
C LYS A 257 22.82 -19.03 35.78
N LYS A 258 22.42 -20.25 35.40
CA LYS A 258 22.78 -21.48 36.13
C LYS A 258 24.31 -21.74 36.13
N LYS A 259 25.00 -21.52 35.01
CA LYS A 259 26.47 -21.65 34.94
C LYS A 259 27.20 -20.66 35.85
N ILE A 260 26.75 -19.41 35.93
CA ILE A 260 27.38 -18.39 36.80
C ILE A 260 27.22 -18.79 38.28
N TYR A 261 26.02 -19.25 38.67
CA TYR A 261 25.75 -19.65 40.06
C TYR A 261 26.58 -20.87 40.49
N ILE A 262 26.72 -21.88 39.61
CA ILE A 262 27.54 -23.07 39.88
C ILE A 262 29.03 -22.69 39.99
N ASN A 263 29.54 -21.86 39.07
CA ASN A 263 30.95 -21.45 39.10
C ASN A 263 31.28 -20.59 40.32
N ALA A 264 30.37 -19.70 40.74
CA ALA A 264 30.55 -18.90 41.96
C ALA A 264 30.62 -19.77 43.22
N LEU A 265 29.78 -20.81 43.32
CA LEU A 265 29.80 -21.75 44.44
C LEU A 265 31.11 -22.55 44.49
N LEU A 266 31.59 -23.01 43.32
CA LEU A 266 32.88 -23.71 43.19
C LEU A 266 34.06 -22.82 43.59
N PHE A 267 34.04 -21.54 43.19
CA PHE A 267 35.06 -20.57 43.58
C PHE A 267 35.05 -20.30 45.09
N TYR A 268 33.86 -20.23 45.70
CA TYR A 268 33.70 -20.07 47.14
C TYR A 268 34.24 -21.29 47.92
N ILE A 269 33.95 -22.51 47.45
CA ILE A 269 34.46 -23.76 48.04
C ILE A 269 35.98 -23.87 47.87
N LEU A 270 36.53 -23.56 46.69
CA LEU A 270 37.98 -23.55 46.44
C LEU A 270 38.70 -22.55 47.34
N ASN A 271 38.20 -21.31 47.45
CA ASN A 271 38.77 -20.32 48.36
C ASN A 271 38.70 -20.76 49.83
N TYR A 272 37.59 -21.36 50.27
CA TYR A 272 37.46 -21.88 51.63
C TYR A 272 38.46 -23.02 51.92
N THR A 273 38.69 -23.90 50.94
CA THR A 273 39.62 -25.03 51.04
C THR A 273 41.09 -24.59 51.00
N ILE A 274 41.40 -23.53 50.25
CA ILE A 274 42.74 -22.92 50.24
C ILE A 274 43.01 -22.23 51.58
N LEU A 275 42.04 -21.48 52.11
CA LEU A 275 42.16 -20.83 53.43
C LEU A 275 42.42 -21.84 54.55
N SER A 276 41.68 -22.96 54.58
CA SER A 276 41.85 -23.99 55.60
C SER A 276 43.21 -24.70 55.54
N ASN A 277 43.75 -24.91 54.33
CA ASN A 277 45.08 -25.49 54.13
C ASN A 277 46.22 -24.51 54.45
N THR A 278 46.06 -23.21 54.17
CA THR A 278 47.08 -22.18 54.49
C THR A 278 47.14 -21.80 55.97
N MET A 279 46.04 -21.93 56.72
CA MET A 279 46.01 -21.69 58.16
C MET A 279 46.46 -22.89 59.03
N GLY A 280 46.95 -23.98 58.42
CA GLY A 280 47.50 -25.11 59.19
C GLY A 280 46.49 -25.77 60.14
N LEU A 281 45.19 -25.73 59.82
CA LEU A 281 44.19 -26.46 60.58
C LEU A 281 44.24 -27.93 60.16
N ASN A 282 44.85 -28.73 61.02
CA ASN A 282 44.99 -30.17 60.93
C ASN A 282 43.60 -30.83 61.04
N ILE A 283 42.89 -30.98 59.92
CA ILE A 283 41.53 -31.55 59.85
C ILE A 283 41.50 -33.06 60.18
N LYS A 284 42.66 -33.68 60.47
CA LYS A 284 42.73 -35.08 60.92
C LYS A 284 42.04 -35.39 62.27
N LYS A 285 41.47 -34.40 62.97
CA LYS A 285 40.79 -34.60 64.26
C LYS A 285 39.26 -34.53 64.27
N ILE A 286 38.58 -34.19 63.17
CA ILE A 286 37.11 -33.98 63.22
C ILE A 286 36.30 -35.16 62.62
N TYR A 287 36.95 -36.12 61.95
CA TYR A 287 36.29 -37.34 61.44
C TYR A 287 36.34 -38.56 62.39
N PHE A 288 36.72 -38.40 63.67
CA PHE A 288 36.77 -39.53 64.62
C PHE A 288 35.80 -39.43 65.81
N PHE A 289 34.89 -38.45 65.87
CA PHE A 289 34.01 -38.30 67.05
C PHE A 289 32.50 -38.30 66.76
N ARG A 290 32.05 -38.84 65.62
CA ARG A 290 30.61 -38.95 65.37
C ARG A 290 30.17 -40.23 64.66
N THR A 291 30.74 -41.37 65.06
CA THR A 291 30.22 -42.72 64.76
C THR A 291 30.08 -43.61 66.00
N THR A 292 29.95 -43.02 67.20
CA THR A 292 29.61 -43.75 68.44
C THR A 292 28.70 -42.88 69.30
N ASN A 293 27.42 -42.79 68.91
CA ASN A 293 26.24 -42.53 69.76
C ASN A 293 25.11 -42.01 68.87
N ILE A 294 24.48 -42.91 68.13
CA ILE A 294 23.03 -43.08 68.10
C ILE A 294 22.84 -44.59 67.89
N MET A 295 22.78 -45.29 69.02
CA MET A 295 21.93 -46.46 69.19
C MET A 295 20.54 -45.94 69.54
#